data_AF-U2J0P2-F1
#
_entry.id   AF-U2J0P2-F1
#
_cell.length_a   1.000
_cell.length_b   1.000
_cell.length_c   1.000
_cell.angle_alpha   90.00
_cell.angle_beta   90.00
_cell.angle_gamma   90.00
#
_symmetry.space_group_name_H-M   'P 1'
#
loop_
_entity.id
_entity.type
_entity.pdbx_description
1 polymer ?
#
loop_
_entity_poly.entity_id
_entity_poly.type
_entity_poly.pdbx_seq_one_letter_code
_entity_poly.pdbx_strand_id
1 'polypeptide(L)'
;MKKSQNMGRNKFAKDEIIEIAKLLRLKNAGNRAKQKLIRHDLRTIYEFNISDFNEPGKAFGEEELQDAIHRGAILILDDATIADMKAKRARDKARDAATREQQAIEAGEMTDWKAVAKEWEEWEQSQNGDN
;
A
#
# COMPACT_ATOMS: atom_id res chain seq x y z
N MET A 1 -3.99 -22.10 11.76
CA MET A 1 -3.06 -21.43 10.80
C MET A 1 -2.56 -20.16 11.45
N LYS A 2 -1.25 -20.01 11.68
CA LYS A 2 -0.70 -18.80 12.29
C LYS A 2 -1.01 -17.63 11.35
N LYS A 3 -1.75 -16.62 11.82
CA LYS A 3 -1.80 -15.29 11.18
C LYS A 3 -0.34 -14.88 11.00
N SER A 4 0.14 -14.89 9.76
CA SER A 4 1.43 -14.31 9.41
C SER A 4 1.39 -12.87 9.93
N GLN A 5 2.22 -12.61 10.93
CA GLN A 5 2.38 -11.28 11.51
C GLN A 5 2.49 -10.27 10.37
N ASN A 6 1.80 -9.17 10.56
CA ASN A 6 1.50 -8.11 9.60
C ASN A 6 2.76 -7.31 9.22
N MET A 7 3.83 -8.01 8.85
CA MET A 7 5.05 -7.43 8.33
C MET A 7 4.75 -6.99 6.89
N GLY A 8 5.13 -5.76 6.58
CA GLY A 8 5.06 -5.18 5.25
C GLY A 8 5.85 -5.98 4.23
N ARG A 9 5.93 -5.45 3.00
CA ARG A 9 6.61 -6.15 1.91
C ARG A 9 8.06 -6.45 2.31
N ASN A 10 8.48 -7.71 2.16
CA ASN A 10 9.83 -8.16 2.51
C ASN A 10 10.64 -8.68 1.32
N LYS A 11 10.07 -8.61 0.11
CA LYS A 11 10.67 -9.05 -1.15
C LYS A 11 10.72 -7.88 -2.12
N PHE A 12 11.92 -7.53 -2.57
CA PHE A 12 12.15 -6.35 -3.39
C PHE A 12 13.03 -6.69 -4.60
N ALA A 13 12.87 -5.92 -5.67
CA ALA A 13 13.83 -5.89 -6.74
C ALA A 13 15.11 -5.17 -6.29
N LYS A 14 16.23 -5.45 -6.96
CA LYS A 14 17.51 -4.80 -6.65
C LYS A 14 17.43 -3.28 -6.79
N ASP A 15 16.78 -2.80 -7.84
CA ASP A 15 16.62 -1.37 -8.12
C ASP A 15 15.78 -0.67 -7.04
N GLU A 16 14.73 -1.34 -6.54
CA GLU A 16 13.92 -0.82 -5.43
C GLU A 16 14.76 -0.65 -4.16
N ILE A 17 15.65 -1.60 -3.86
CA ILE A 17 16.55 -1.49 -2.70
C ILE A 17 17.50 -0.29 -2.85
N ILE A 18 18.01 -0.04 -4.06
CA ILE A 18 18.87 1.12 -4.33
C ILE A 18 18.10 2.43 -4.09
N GLU A 19 16.85 2.51 -4.52
CA GLU A 19 15.99 3.68 -4.30
C GLU A 19 15.62 3.87 -2.83
N ILE A 20 15.25 2.80 -2.14
CA ILE A 20 14.96 2.81 -0.69
C ILE A 20 16.19 3.27 0.09
N ALA A 21 17.39 2.80 -0.25
CA ALA A 21 18.64 3.24 0.38
C ALA A 21 18.85 4.76 0.23
N LYS A 22 18.63 5.31 -0.97
CA LYS A 22 18.71 6.77 -1.22
C LYS A 22 17.70 7.55 -0.38
N LEU A 23 16.45 7.06 -0.31
CA LEU A 23 15.41 7.67 0.52
C LEU A 23 15.77 7.63 2.00
N LEU A 24 16.33 6.53 2.50
CA LEU A 24 16.74 6.41 3.90
C LEU A 24 17.88 7.37 4.27
N ARG A 25 18.84 7.58 3.35
CA ARG A 25 19.88 8.61 3.49
C ARG A 25 19.27 10.02 3.59
N LEU A 26 18.37 10.36 2.66
CA LEU A 26 17.66 11.65 2.65
C LEU A 26 16.81 11.86 3.90
N LYS A 27 16.19 10.80 4.42
CA LYS A 27 15.44 10.82 5.68
C LYS A 27 16.35 11.21 6.83
N ASN A 28 17.53 10.61 6.94
CA ASN A 28 18.47 10.88 8.03
C ASN A 28 19.06 12.29 7.95
N ALA A 29 19.29 12.82 6.74
CA ALA A 29 19.81 14.17 6.54
C ALA A 29 18.72 15.27 6.60
N GLY A 30 17.44 14.90 6.48
CA GLY A 30 16.32 15.83 6.35
C GLY A 30 15.75 16.33 7.69
N ASN A 31 15.06 17.47 7.64
CA ASN A 31 14.28 18.00 8.75
C ASN A 31 13.03 17.13 9.03
N ARG A 32 12.34 17.38 10.15
CA ARG A 32 11.17 16.59 10.58
C ARG A 32 10.07 16.47 9.51
N ALA A 33 9.83 17.53 8.74
CA ALA A 33 8.83 17.53 7.67
C ALA A 33 9.25 16.61 6.51
N LYS A 34 10.49 16.74 6.03
CA LYS A 34 11.08 15.87 4.98
C LYS A 34 11.08 14.41 5.42
N GLN A 35 11.39 14.14 6.67
CA GLN A 35 11.31 12.78 7.23
C GLN A 35 9.90 12.20 7.19
N LYS A 36 8.87 13.02 7.43
CA LYS A 36 7.47 12.57 7.38
C LYS A 36 7.05 12.21 5.96
N LEU A 37 7.44 13.04 4.98
CA LEU A 37 7.23 12.79 3.55
C LEU A 37 7.94 11.50 3.10
N ILE A 38 9.23 11.35 3.41
CA ILE A 38 9.97 10.16 3.00
C ILE A 38 9.41 8.88 3.63
N ARG A 39 8.99 8.93 4.90
CA ARG A 39 8.28 7.80 5.54
C ARG A 39 6.94 7.48 4.89
N HIS A 40 6.25 8.48 4.34
CA HIS A 40 5.03 8.26 3.58
C HIS A 40 5.35 7.57 2.26
N ASP A 41 6.32 8.08 1.50
CA ASP A 41 6.68 7.55 0.18
C ASP A 41 7.21 6.11 0.25
N LEU A 42 8.02 5.80 1.27
CA LEU A 42 8.46 4.43 1.54
C LEU A 42 7.26 3.47 1.70
N ARG A 43 6.20 3.90 2.38
CA ARG A 43 5.01 3.08 2.64
C ARG A 43 4.07 2.99 1.45
N THR A 44 3.86 4.09 0.73
CA THR A 44 2.86 4.15 -0.33
C THR A 44 3.37 3.61 -1.66
N ILE A 45 4.63 3.89 -1.99
CA ILE A 45 5.24 3.50 -3.27
C ILE A 45 5.85 2.11 -3.17
N TYR A 46 6.64 1.87 -2.12
CA TYR A 46 7.40 0.63 -1.98
C TYR A 46 6.76 -0.40 -1.05
N GLU A 47 5.67 -0.05 -0.36
CA GLU A 47 5.10 -0.87 0.72
C GLU A 47 6.14 -1.24 1.80
N PHE A 48 7.14 -0.36 1.98
CA PHE A 48 8.25 -0.53 2.91
C PHE A 48 7.96 0.18 4.24
N ASN A 49 7.78 -0.61 5.29
CA ASN A 49 7.58 -0.13 6.65
C ASN A 49 8.87 -0.25 7.45
N ILE A 50 9.47 0.89 7.80
CA ILE A 50 10.67 0.93 8.64
C ILE A 50 10.46 0.18 9.98
N SER A 51 9.28 0.27 10.58
CA SER A 51 8.94 -0.38 11.86
C SER A 51 9.15 -1.89 11.86
N ASP A 52 9.04 -2.51 10.69
CA ASP A 52 9.01 -3.97 10.58
C ASP A 52 10.43 -4.54 10.59
N PHE A 53 11.43 -3.70 10.30
CA PHE A 53 12.85 -4.05 10.24
C PHE A 53 13.69 -3.31 11.29
N ASN A 54 13.13 -2.31 11.98
CA ASN A 54 13.87 -1.48 12.91
C ASN A 54 13.98 -2.09 14.31
N GLU A 55 15.13 -1.90 14.94
CA GLU A 55 15.34 -2.21 16.34
C GLU A 55 14.87 -1.04 17.23
N PRO A 56 14.18 -1.30 18.36
CA PRO A 56 13.76 -0.25 19.28
C PRO A 56 14.93 0.62 19.74
N GLY A 57 14.79 1.94 19.62
CA GLY A 57 15.82 2.90 20.03
C GLY A 57 16.92 3.16 18.99
N LYS A 58 16.95 2.42 17.86
CA LYS A 58 17.89 2.68 16.76
C LYS A 58 17.21 3.46 15.63
N ALA A 59 17.96 4.34 14.96
CA ALA A 59 17.52 4.97 13.73
C ALA A 59 17.73 4.00 12.56
N PHE A 60 16.73 3.83 11.71
CA PHE A 60 16.85 2.96 10.54
C PHE A 60 17.43 3.74 9.35
N GLY A 61 18.69 3.54 9.03
CA GLY A 61 19.40 4.10 7.89
C GLY A 61 19.65 3.07 6.80
N GLU A 62 20.64 3.37 5.96
CA GLU A 62 21.08 2.43 4.92
C GLU A 62 21.87 1.26 5.49
N GLU A 63 22.69 1.47 6.52
CA GLU A 63 23.43 0.39 7.17
C GLU A 63 22.45 -0.65 7.74
N GLU A 64 21.40 -0.20 8.42
CA GLU A 64 20.35 -1.08 8.93
C GLU A 64 19.57 -1.79 7.81
N LEU A 65 19.41 -1.15 6.65
CA LEU A 65 18.83 -1.79 5.47
C LEU A 65 19.71 -2.94 4.96
N GLN A 66 21.02 -2.72 4.85
CA GLN A 66 21.96 -3.76 4.43
C GLN A 66 22.04 -4.89 5.46
N ASP A 67 22.05 -4.56 6.74
CA ASP A 67 21.98 -5.55 7.82
C ASP A 67 20.70 -6.39 7.75
N ALA A 68 19.55 -5.77 7.47
CA ALA A 68 18.28 -6.49 7.30
C ALA A 68 18.31 -7.44 6.09
N ILE A 69 19.01 -7.07 5.02
CA ILE A 69 19.25 -7.95 3.87
C ILE A 69 20.18 -9.10 4.24
N HIS A 70 21.31 -8.82 4.90
CA HIS A 70 22.27 -9.84 5.32
C HIS A 70 21.69 -10.85 6.31
N ARG A 71 20.81 -10.39 7.22
CA ARG A 71 20.08 -11.24 8.16
C ARG A 71 18.93 -12.03 7.50
N GLY A 72 18.63 -11.77 6.22
CA GLY A 72 17.55 -12.42 5.48
C GLY A 72 16.15 -11.93 5.83
N ALA A 73 16.01 -10.84 6.59
CA ALA A 73 14.71 -10.21 6.86
C ALA A 73 14.13 -9.57 5.59
N ILE A 74 15.02 -9.11 4.70
CA ILE A 74 14.70 -8.59 3.37
C ILE A 74 15.33 -9.49 2.32
N LEU A 75 14.51 -9.95 1.36
CA LEU A 75 14.96 -10.78 0.25
C LEU A 75 14.97 -9.96 -1.05
N ILE A 76 16.08 -10.01 -1.77
CA ILE A 76 16.19 -9.45 -3.11
C ILE A 76 15.85 -10.55 -4.10
N LEU A 77 14.84 -10.32 -4.94
CA LEU A 77 14.41 -11.23 -5.99
C LEU A 77 14.69 -10.64 -7.37
N ASP A 78 14.61 -11.48 -8.39
CA ASP A 78 14.70 -11.06 -9.78
C ASP A 78 13.48 -10.21 -10.18
N ASP A 79 13.69 -9.35 -11.18
CA ASP A 79 12.69 -8.36 -11.59
C ASP A 79 11.44 -9.01 -12.18
N ALA A 80 11.57 -10.17 -12.84
CA ALA A 80 10.44 -10.89 -13.42
C ALA A 80 9.52 -11.46 -12.32
N THR A 81 10.09 -12.08 -11.30
CA THR A 81 9.34 -12.55 -10.12
C THR A 81 8.66 -11.38 -9.41
N ILE A 82 9.35 -10.24 -9.26
CA ILE A 82 8.77 -9.06 -8.61
C ILE A 82 7.63 -8.45 -9.44
N ALA A 83 7.74 -8.43 -10.76
CA ALA A 83 6.68 -7.96 -11.65
C ALA A 83 5.41 -8.84 -11.51
N ASP A 84 5.56 -10.16 -11.48
CA ASP A 84 4.42 -11.07 -11.28
C ASP A 84 3.79 -10.90 -9.89
N MET A 85 4.61 -10.76 -8.85
CA MET A 85 4.15 -10.47 -7.49
C MET A 85 3.37 -9.14 -7.41
N LYS A 86 3.85 -8.08 -8.07
CA LYS A 86 3.17 -6.78 -8.15
C LYS A 86 1.84 -6.90 -8.90
N ALA A 87 1.81 -7.62 -10.01
CA ALA A 87 0.60 -7.85 -10.78
C ALA A 87 -0.45 -8.61 -9.94
N LYS A 88 -0.04 -9.64 -9.21
CA LYS A 88 -0.90 -10.34 -8.26
C LYS A 88 -1.40 -9.40 -7.16
N ARG A 89 -0.51 -8.60 -6.57
CA ARG A 89 -0.88 -7.64 -5.51
C ARG A 89 -1.90 -6.61 -5.99
N ALA A 90 -1.76 -6.11 -7.21
CA ALA A 90 -2.72 -5.19 -7.81
C ALA A 90 -4.11 -5.83 -8.00
N ARG A 91 -4.16 -7.09 -8.47
CA ARG A 91 -5.42 -7.85 -8.60
C ARG A 91 -6.08 -8.08 -7.26
N ASP A 92 -5.30 -8.50 -6.25
CA ASP A 92 -5.82 -8.76 -4.91
C ASP A 92 -6.33 -7.47 -4.26
N LYS A 93 -5.62 -6.34 -4.43
CA LYS A 93 -6.07 -5.03 -3.93
C LYS A 93 -7.38 -4.57 -4.57
N ALA A 94 -7.57 -4.81 -5.88
CA ALA A 94 -8.83 -4.51 -6.56
C ALA A 94 -9.98 -5.38 -6.04
N ARG A 95 -9.72 -6.67 -5.78
CA ARG A 95 -10.70 -7.59 -5.18
C ARG A 95 -11.08 -7.14 -3.77
N ASP A 96 -10.08 -6.85 -2.92
CA ASP A 96 -10.28 -6.41 -1.54
C ASP A 96 -11.05 -5.08 -1.49
N ALA A 97 -10.80 -4.16 -2.42
CA ALA A 97 -11.54 -2.90 -2.54
C ALA A 97 -13.01 -3.14 -2.90
N ALA A 98 -13.29 -4.01 -3.89
CA ALA A 98 -14.66 -4.36 -4.27
C ALA A 98 -15.42 -5.08 -3.15
N THR A 99 -14.76 -5.99 -2.42
CA THR A 99 -15.37 -6.64 -1.25
C THR A 99 -15.64 -5.65 -0.13
N ARG A 100 -14.73 -4.69 0.11
CA ARG A 100 -14.93 -3.65 1.12
C ARG A 100 -16.07 -2.69 0.75
N GLU A 101 -16.20 -2.32 -0.52
CA GLU A 101 -17.30 -1.50 -1.01
C GLU A 101 -18.63 -2.24 -0.86
N GLN A 102 -18.70 -3.51 -1.26
CA GLN A 102 -19.89 -4.35 -1.08
C GLN A 102 -20.28 -4.48 0.40
N GLN A 103 -19.30 -4.74 1.28
CA GLN A 103 -19.53 -4.82 2.72
C GLN A 103 -19.97 -3.48 3.32
N ALA A 104 -19.47 -2.34 2.83
CA ALA A 104 -19.90 -1.01 3.29
C ALA A 104 -21.34 -0.68 2.85
N ILE A 105 -21.74 -1.13 1.65
CA ILE A 105 -23.12 -1.04 1.16
C ILE A 105 -24.04 -1.94 2.00
N GLU A 106 -23.66 -3.20 2.23
CA GLU A 106 -24.44 -4.16 3.03
C GLU A 106 -24.55 -3.78 4.51
N ALA A 107 -23.49 -3.19 5.08
CA ALA A 107 -23.50 -2.70 6.47
C ALA A 107 -24.27 -1.39 6.64
N GLY A 108 -24.71 -0.75 5.54
CA GLY A 108 -25.40 0.54 5.57
C GLY A 108 -24.49 1.72 5.93
N GLU A 109 -23.17 1.53 5.95
CA GLU A 109 -22.17 2.59 6.21
C GLU A 109 -21.92 3.45 4.96
N MET A 110 -22.24 2.94 3.77
CA MET A 110 -22.14 3.65 2.49
C MET A 110 -23.42 3.45 1.69
N THR A 111 -24.06 4.55 1.28
CA THR A 111 -25.19 4.49 0.35
C THR A 111 -24.68 4.04 -1.02
N ASP A 112 -25.31 3.03 -1.62
CA ASP A 112 -25.05 2.66 -3.02
C ASP A 112 -25.48 3.82 -3.92
N TRP A 113 -24.54 4.74 -4.14
CA TRP A 113 -24.75 5.96 -4.90
C TRP A 113 -25.13 5.66 -6.36
N LYS A 114 -24.84 4.45 -6.88
CA LYS A 114 -25.33 4.02 -8.21
C LYS A 114 -26.80 3.61 -8.16
N ALA A 115 -27.24 2.91 -7.12
CA ALA A 115 -28.65 2.61 -6.94
C ALA A 115 -29.46 3.90 -6.73
N VAL A 116 -28.96 4.81 -5.90
CA VAL A 116 -29.58 6.13 -5.70
C VAL A 116 -29.61 6.91 -7.01
N ALA A 117 -28.49 7.06 -7.73
CA ALA A 117 -28.47 7.79 -9.00
C ALA A 117 -29.46 7.21 -10.04
N LYS A 118 -29.61 5.88 -10.08
CA LYS A 118 -30.56 5.22 -10.97
C LYS A 118 -32.02 5.50 -10.59
N GLU A 119 -32.36 5.50 -9.30
CA GLU A 119 -33.69 5.89 -8.82
C GLU A 119 -34.04 7.34 -9.21
N TRP A 120 -33.05 8.25 -9.16
CA TRP A 120 -33.23 9.64 -9.60
C TRP A 120 -33.45 9.75 -11.12
N GLU A 121 -32.70 9.01 -11.95
CA GLU A 121 -32.92 8.99 -13.41
C GLU A 121 -34.28 8.39 -13.79
N GLU A 122 -34.71 7.31 -13.12
CA GLU A 122 -36.03 6.70 -13.35
C GLU A 122 -37.16 7.65 -12.91
N TRP A 123 -36.98 8.38 -11.81
CA TRP A 123 -37.90 9.42 -11.36
C TRP A 123 -37.98 10.57 -12.38
N GLU A 124 -36.85 11.10 -12.87
CA GLU A 124 -36.84 12.17 -13.88
C GLU A 124 -37.52 11.75 -15.18
N GLN A 125 -37.31 10.52 -15.64
CA GLN A 125 -37.99 9.99 -16.83
C GLN A 125 -39.49 9.84 -16.61
N SER A 126 -39.93 9.43 -15.41
CA SER A 126 -41.35 9.36 -15.06
C SER A 126 -42.02 10.74 -15.01
N GLN A 127 -41.30 11.79 -14.60
CA GLN A 127 -41.82 13.17 -14.57
C GLN A 127 -41.87 13.81 -15.96
N ASN A 128 -40.95 13.45 -16.87
CA ASN A 128 -40.91 13.98 -18.24
C ASN A 128 -41.83 13.25 -19.23
N GLY A 129 -42.48 12.16 -18.81
CA GLY A 129 -43.42 11.37 -19.63
C GLY A 129 -44.88 11.86 -19.60
N ASP A 130 -45.20 12.88 -18.80
CA ASP A 130 -46.57 13.35 -18.52
C ASP A 130 -46.83 14.77 -19.06
N ASN A 131 -46.45 15.03 -20.32
CA ASN A 131 -46.82 16.25 -21.06
C ASN A 131 -47.40 15.98 -22.45
#